data_AF-A0A7C5X4T8-F1
#
_entry.id   AF-A0A7C5X4T8-F1
#
_cell.length_a   1.000
_cell.length_b   1.000
_cell.length_c   1.000
_cell.angle_alpha   90.00
_cell.angle_beta   90.00
_cell.angle_gamma   90.00
#
_symmetry.space_group_name_H-M   'P 1'
#
loop_
_entity.id
_entity.type
_entity.pdbx_description
1 polymer ?
#
loop_
_entity_poly.entity_id
_entity_poly.type
_entity_poly.pdbx_seq_one_letter_code
_entity_poly.pdbx_strand_id
1 'polypeptide(L)'
;MRAGGSDLPSLALALSLVPTSVALALVPDWLAPPVALALTTAHLALRGPRATLDVARFLATFLAVFVATSSAAQLALAGVVDLVLQYEYSLKATSLAMVSSLVVGYLRPVALLRALSRVSPGLAVALVVSLKLLREYPRLWRNISSIYTVNLGGRRWARLRAVVLSARALASSSVYLSLQVAEVMTSSPTLRRLLRY
;
A
#
# COMPACT_ATOMS: atom_id res chain seq x y z
N MET A 1 -9.62 -34.67 6.78
CA MET A 1 -8.21 -34.37 6.46
C MET A 1 -8.05 -34.41 4.95
N ARG A 2 -7.86 -33.26 4.29
CA ARG A 2 -7.55 -33.19 2.86
C ARG A 2 -6.17 -32.55 2.71
N ALA A 3 -5.28 -33.24 1.99
CA ALA A 3 -3.94 -32.82 1.57
C ALA A 3 -3.98 -31.39 0.98
N GLY A 4 -3.03 -30.48 1.22
CA GLY A 4 -1.60 -30.68 1.46
C GLY A 4 -0.74 -30.45 0.21
N GLY A 5 -1.28 -29.93 -0.91
CA GLY A 5 -0.66 -30.15 -2.23
C GLY A 5 -0.57 -29.01 -3.26
N SER A 6 -0.81 -27.72 -2.95
CA SER A 6 -0.79 -26.67 -4.01
C SER A 6 -0.09 -25.34 -3.69
N ASP A 7 0.54 -25.22 -2.52
CA ASP A 7 1.13 -23.93 -2.10
C ASP A 7 2.57 -23.71 -2.56
N LEU A 8 3.30 -24.76 -2.95
CA LEU A 8 4.70 -24.66 -3.36
C LEU A 8 4.94 -23.85 -4.66
N PRO A 9 4.21 -24.08 -5.77
CA PRO A 9 4.44 -23.33 -7.01
C PRO A 9 3.99 -21.87 -6.90
N SER A 10 2.92 -21.60 -6.14
CA SER A 10 2.41 -20.24 -5.92
C SER A 10 3.34 -19.42 -5.01
N LEU A 11 3.95 -20.05 -4.00
CA LEU A 11 4.90 -19.40 -3.09
C LEU A 11 6.29 -19.25 -3.74
N ALA A 12 6.71 -20.18 -4.59
CA ALA A 12 7.92 -20.04 -5.42
C ALA A 12 7.80 -18.90 -6.43
N LEU A 13 6.64 -18.76 -7.10
CA LEU A 13 6.33 -17.61 -7.95
C LEU A 13 6.30 -16.29 -7.17
N ALA A 14 5.73 -16.29 -5.95
CA ALA A 14 5.74 -15.11 -5.09
C ALA A 14 7.16 -14.68 -4.73
N LEU A 15 8.00 -15.65 -4.35
CA LEU A 15 9.38 -15.43 -3.94
C LEU A 15 10.31 -15.10 -5.10
N SER A 16 10.01 -15.53 -6.33
CA SER A 16 10.72 -15.06 -7.53
C SER A 16 10.25 -13.67 -7.96
N LEU A 17 8.99 -13.32 -7.68
CA LEU A 17 8.42 -12.03 -8.05
C LEU A 17 8.99 -10.86 -7.22
N VAL A 18 9.32 -11.09 -5.95
CA VAL A 18 9.95 -10.10 -5.04
C VAL A 18 11.32 -9.59 -5.53
N PRO A 19 12.31 -10.45 -5.88
CA PRO A 19 13.55 -9.99 -6.47
C PRO A 19 13.36 -9.42 -7.88
N THR A 20 12.35 -9.85 -8.67
CA THR A 20 12.03 -9.15 -9.93
C THR A 20 11.44 -7.76 -9.74
N SER A 21 10.64 -7.48 -8.70
CA SER A 21 10.20 -6.10 -8.42
C SER A 21 11.35 -5.21 -7.97
N VAL A 22 12.30 -5.76 -7.21
CA VAL A 22 13.53 -5.05 -6.84
C VAL A 22 14.44 -4.85 -8.07
N ALA A 23 14.58 -5.86 -8.92
CA ALA A 23 15.33 -5.76 -10.16
C ALA A 23 14.70 -4.75 -11.13
N LEU A 24 13.37 -4.73 -11.25
CA LEU A 24 12.62 -3.73 -12.03
C LEU A 24 12.84 -2.29 -11.54
N ALA A 25 13.07 -2.09 -10.24
CA ALA A 25 13.43 -0.78 -9.71
C ALA A 25 14.85 -0.34 -10.12
N LEU A 26 15.74 -1.29 -10.43
CA LEU A 26 17.15 -1.09 -10.79
C LEU A 26 17.43 -1.15 -12.30
N VAL A 27 16.44 -1.60 -13.09
CA VAL A 27 16.52 -1.70 -14.55
C VAL A 27 16.34 -0.31 -15.20
N PRO A 28 17.00 -0.03 -16.34
CA PRO A 28 16.81 1.21 -17.08
C PRO A 28 15.34 1.48 -17.42
N ASP A 29 14.93 2.75 -17.39
CA ASP A 29 13.53 3.16 -17.44
C ASP A 29 12.78 2.71 -18.71
N TRP A 30 13.49 2.44 -19.80
CA TRP A 30 12.94 1.93 -21.06
C TRP A 30 12.64 0.42 -21.06
N LEU A 31 13.24 -0.37 -20.16
CA LEU A 31 13.04 -1.83 -20.07
C LEU A 31 12.00 -2.23 -19.01
N ALA A 32 11.76 -1.39 -18.01
CA ALA A 32 10.84 -1.70 -16.92
C ALA A 32 9.36 -1.89 -17.37
N PRO A 33 8.80 -1.04 -18.25
CA PRO A 33 7.41 -1.17 -18.69
C PRO A 33 7.08 -2.46 -19.44
N PRO A 34 7.82 -2.87 -20.50
CA PRO A 34 7.48 -4.09 -21.26
C PRO A 34 7.64 -5.36 -20.43
N VAL A 35 8.63 -5.42 -19.53
CA VAL A 35 8.85 -6.56 -18.63
C VAL A 35 7.70 -6.71 -17.63
N ALA A 36 7.26 -5.61 -17.01
CA ALA A 36 6.11 -5.63 -16.10
C ALA A 36 4.80 -6.00 -16.82
N LEU A 37 4.64 -5.54 -18.06
CA LEU A 37 3.45 -5.82 -18.88
C LEU A 37 3.41 -7.28 -19.32
N ALA A 38 4.54 -7.87 -19.73
CA ALA A 38 4.65 -9.29 -20.07
C ALA A 38 4.38 -10.19 -18.85
N LEU A 39 4.93 -9.85 -17.68
CA LEU A 39 4.70 -10.60 -16.44
C LEU A 39 3.23 -10.51 -15.99
N THR A 40 2.63 -9.32 -16.01
CA THR A 40 1.22 -9.15 -15.61
C THR A 40 0.24 -9.78 -16.58
N THR A 41 0.47 -9.71 -17.89
CA THR A 41 -0.42 -10.33 -18.89
C THR A 41 -0.38 -11.85 -18.81
N ALA A 42 0.81 -12.46 -18.75
CA ALA A 42 0.96 -13.90 -18.53
C ALA A 42 0.26 -14.35 -17.23
N HIS A 43 0.29 -13.48 -16.22
CA HIS A 43 -0.31 -13.77 -14.92
C HIS A 43 -1.83 -13.64 -14.89
N LEU A 44 -2.37 -12.58 -15.49
CA LEU A 44 -3.80 -12.31 -15.58
C LEU A 44 -4.52 -13.35 -16.44
N ALA A 45 -3.84 -13.91 -17.44
CA ALA A 45 -4.33 -15.04 -18.23
C ALA A 45 -4.62 -16.28 -17.37
N LEU A 46 -3.89 -16.48 -16.26
CA LEU A 46 -4.03 -17.64 -15.37
C LEU A 46 -5.09 -17.45 -14.26
N ARG A 47 -5.43 -16.21 -13.89
CA ARG A 47 -6.31 -15.91 -12.74
C ARG A 47 -7.77 -15.61 -13.10
N GLY A 48 -8.09 -15.47 -14.38
CA GLY A 48 -9.45 -15.23 -14.87
C GLY A 48 -9.96 -13.80 -14.66
N PRO A 49 -11.13 -13.46 -15.23
CA PRO A 49 -11.55 -12.08 -15.52
C PRO A 49 -11.81 -11.21 -14.28
N ARG A 50 -12.17 -11.81 -13.13
CA ARG A 50 -12.40 -11.05 -11.89
C ARG A 50 -11.10 -10.49 -11.31
N ALA A 51 -10.02 -11.28 -11.31
CA ALA A 51 -8.72 -10.81 -10.84
C ALA A 51 -8.17 -9.69 -11.74
N THR A 52 -8.43 -9.77 -13.05
CA THR A 52 -8.09 -8.73 -14.03
C THR A 52 -8.78 -7.40 -13.73
N LEU A 53 -10.08 -7.44 -13.41
CA LEU A 53 -10.84 -6.24 -13.04
C LEU A 53 -10.32 -5.60 -11.75
N ASP A 54 -9.94 -6.40 -10.75
CA ASP A 54 -9.42 -5.86 -9.49
C ASP A 54 -8.04 -5.21 -9.67
N VAL A 55 -7.15 -5.83 -10.46
CA VAL A 55 -5.85 -5.23 -10.82
C VAL A 55 -6.03 -3.96 -11.64
N ALA A 56 -6.98 -3.94 -12.59
CA ALA A 56 -7.28 -2.74 -13.39
C ALA A 56 -7.82 -1.59 -12.52
N ARG A 57 -8.74 -1.87 -11.60
CA ARG A 57 -9.27 -0.88 -10.65
C ARG A 57 -8.17 -0.32 -9.75
N PHE A 58 -7.30 -1.19 -9.24
CA PHE A 58 -6.15 -0.78 -8.44
C PHE A 58 -5.21 0.13 -9.23
N LEU A 59 -4.82 -0.26 -10.45
CA LEU A 59 -3.92 0.53 -11.30
C LEU A 59 -4.54 1.87 -11.69
N ALA A 60 -5.82 1.91 -12.04
CA ALA A 60 -6.51 3.17 -12.36
C ALA A 60 -6.52 4.13 -11.16
N THR A 61 -6.79 3.61 -9.96
CA THR A 61 -6.79 4.41 -8.74
C THR A 61 -5.38 4.91 -8.39
N PHE A 62 -4.38 4.02 -8.49
CA PHE A 62 -2.98 4.35 -8.26
C PHE A 62 -2.50 5.44 -9.21
N LEU A 63 -2.74 5.28 -10.51
CA LEU A 63 -2.31 6.24 -11.54
C LEU A 63 -2.95 7.61 -11.30
N ALA A 64 -4.26 7.65 -11.01
CA ALA A 64 -4.97 8.90 -10.73
C ALA A 64 -4.38 9.65 -9.53
N VAL A 65 -4.09 8.93 -8.43
CA VAL A 65 -3.48 9.53 -7.23
C VAL A 65 -2.04 9.95 -7.52
N PHE A 66 -1.24 9.11 -8.18
CA PHE A 66 0.16 9.40 -8.48
C PHE A 66 0.30 10.62 -9.39
N VAL A 67 -0.48 10.72 -10.46
CA VAL A 67 -0.46 11.87 -11.37
C VAL A 67 -0.86 13.14 -10.62
N ALA A 68 -1.93 13.09 -9.82
CA ALA A 68 -2.39 14.25 -9.06
C ALA A 68 -1.35 14.74 -8.04
N THR A 69 -0.72 13.83 -7.28
CA THR A 69 0.27 14.20 -6.26
C THR A 69 1.60 14.63 -6.89
N SER A 70 2.06 13.96 -7.93
CA SER A 70 3.30 14.32 -8.63
C SER A 70 3.17 15.66 -9.37
N SER A 71 2.06 15.93 -10.05
CA SER A 71 1.81 17.25 -10.66
C SER A 71 1.75 18.35 -9.61
N ALA A 72 1.07 18.11 -8.48
CA ALA A 72 1.01 19.06 -7.38
C ALA A 72 2.41 19.33 -6.79
N ALA A 73 3.25 18.30 -6.66
CA ALA A 73 4.63 18.44 -6.18
C ALA A 73 5.51 19.21 -7.18
N GLN A 74 5.40 18.94 -8.48
CA GLN A 74 6.12 19.67 -9.52
C GLN A 74 5.71 21.15 -9.55
N LEU A 75 4.41 21.44 -9.46
CA LEU A 75 3.92 22.82 -9.34
C LEU A 75 4.43 23.51 -8.07
N ALA A 76 4.50 22.80 -6.94
CA ALA A 76 4.97 23.37 -5.68
C ALA A 76 6.49 23.64 -5.66
N LEU A 77 7.29 22.78 -6.30
CA LEU A 77 8.75 22.85 -6.26
C LEU A 77 9.37 23.62 -7.43
N ALA A 78 8.83 23.44 -8.64
CA ALA A 78 9.39 23.97 -9.88
C ALA A 78 8.46 24.98 -10.57
N GLY A 79 7.23 25.18 -10.09
CA GLY A 79 6.25 26.11 -10.67
C GLY A 79 5.69 25.69 -12.03
N VAL A 80 6.17 24.59 -12.61
CA VAL A 80 5.82 24.06 -13.92
C VAL A 80 5.69 22.55 -13.85
N VAL A 81 4.83 21.97 -14.69
CA VAL A 81 4.70 20.53 -14.87
C VAL A 81 5.49 20.09 -16.10
N ASP A 82 6.51 19.24 -15.90
CA ASP A 82 7.25 18.62 -16.99
C ASP A 82 6.54 17.31 -17.38
N LEU A 83 5.89 17.34 -18.54
CA LEU A 83 5.10 16.21 -19.05
C LEU A 83 5.97 15.01 -19.45
N VAL A 84 7.21 15.24 -19.90
CA VAL A 84 8.12 14.16 -20.31
C VAL A 84 8.60 13.43 -19.06
N LEU A 85 9.06 14.19 -18.07
CA LEU A 85 9.48 13.65 -16.79
C LEU A 85 8.31 12.94 -16.07
N GLN A 86 7.11 13.53 -16.12
CA GLN A 86 5.94 12.92 -15.52
C GLN A 86 5.52 11.62 -16.21
N TYR A 87 5.65 11.53 -17.53
CA TYR A 87 5.39 10.31 -18.29
C TYR A 87 6.38 9.19 -17.93
N GLU A 88 7.68 9.48 -17.90
CA GLU A 88 8.72 8.50 -17.53
C GLU A 88 8.52 7.94 -16.12
N TYR A 89 8.29 8.81 -15.13
CA TYR A 89 8.01 8.36 -13.77
C TYR A 89 6.69 7.63 -13.65
N SER A 90 5.66 8.02 -14.41
CA SER A 90 4.37 7.33 -14.40
C SER A 90 4.48 5.92 -14.94
N LEU A 91 5.25 5.70 -16.03
CA LEU A 91 5.52 4.38 -16.57
C LEU A 91 6.23 3.49 -15.55
N LYS A 92 7.30 4.01 -14.93
CA LYS A 92 8.05 3.27 -13.91
C LYS A 92 7.19 2.95 -12.69
N ALA A 93 6.46 3.93 -12.17
CA ALA A 93 5.56 3.76 -11.04
C ALA A 93 4.46 2.73 -11.34
N THR A 94 3.89 2.76 -12.54
CA THR A 94 2.86 1.79 -12.98
C THR A 94 3.43 0.38 -13.09
N SER A 95 4.66 0.24 -13.63
CA SER A 95 5.34 -1.06 -13.73
C SER A 95 5.61 -1.68 -12.35
N LEU A 96 6.03 -0.86 -11.38
CA LEU A 96 6.19 -1.27 -9.99
C LEU A 96 4.85 -1.65 -9.36
N ALA A 97 3.82 -0.82 -9.51
CA ALA A 97 2.49 -1.09 -8.97
C ALA A 97 1.90 -2.40 -9.53
N MET A 98 2.10 -2.66 -10.82
CA MET A 98 1.74 -3.90 -11.49
C MET A 98 2.39 -5.12 -10.82
N VAL A 99 3.72 -5.12 -10.66
CA VAL A 99 4.43 -6.25 -10.04
C VAL A 99 4.10 -6.37 -8.56
N SER A 100 3.98 -5.27 -7.83
CA SER A 100 3.53 -5.27 -6.43
C SER A 100 2.15 -5.87 -6.26
N SER A 101 1.20 -5.60 -7.17
CA SER A 101 -0.15 -6.18 -7.11
C SER A 101 -0.12 -7.71 -7.25
N LEU A 102 0.77 -8.24 -8.10
CA LEU A 102 0.99 -9.68 -8.23
C LEU A 102 1.58 -10.25 -6.95
N VAL A 103 2.65 -9.64 -6.45
CA VAL A 103 3.33 -10.05 -5.21
C VAL A 103 2.36 -10.12 -4.03
N VAL A 104 1.53 -9.09 -3.84
CA VAL A 104 0.48 -9.06 -2.80
C VAL A 104 -0.56 -10.15 -3.02
N GLY A 105 -0.92 -10.42 -4.28
CA GLY A 105 -1.86 -11.48 -4.64
C GLY A 105 -1.36 -12.90 -4.34
N TYR A 106 -0.06 -13.11 -4.09
CA TYR A 106 0.52 -14.40 -3.73
C TYR A 106 1.01 -14.49 -2.28
N LEU A 107 1.33 -13.35 -1.66
CA LEU A 107 1.84 -13.33 -0.29
C LEU A 107 0.69 -13.52 0.70
N ARG A 108 0.67 -14.69 1.33
CA ARG A 108 -0.11 -14.86 2.57
C ARG A 108 0.46 -13.89 3.62
N PRO A 109 -0.38 -13.09 4.31
CA PRO A 109 0.08 -12.13 5.32
C PRO A 109 0.98 -12.78 6.38
N VAL A 110 0.68 -14.02 6.74
CA VAL A 110 1.44 -14.82 7.71
C VAL A 110 2.84 -15.19 7.18
N ALA A 111 2.98 -15.50 5.89
CA ALA A 111 4.26 -15.83 5.27
C ALA A 111 5.16 -14.60 5.18
N LEU A 112 4.58 -13.44 4.81
CA LEU A 112 5.28 -12.15 4.82
C LEU A 112 5.80 -11.81 6.23
N LEU A 113 4.94 -11.95 7.26
CA LEU A 113 5.30 -11.67 8.64
C LEU A 113 6.44 -12.57 9.15
N ARG A 114 6.43 -13.87 8.79
CA ARG A 114 7.52 -14.80 9.15
C ARG A 114 8.84 -14.46 8.45
N ALA A 115 8.78 -14.02 7.20
CA ALA A 115 9.97 -13.58 6.47
C ALA A 115 10.52 -12.29 7.10
N LEU A 116 9.65 -11.32 7.40
CA LEU A 116 10.03 -10.06 8.02
C LEU A 116 10.59 -10.26 9.43
N SER A 117 10.03 -11.16 10.23
CA SER A 117 10.50 -11.43 11.59
C SER A 117 11.90 -12.03 11.65
N ARG A 118 12.36 -12.67 10.56
CA ARG A 118 13.73 -13.18 10.44
C ARG A 118 14.74 -12.09 10.12
N VAL A 119 14.31 -10.99 9.49
CA VAL A 119 15.17 -9.86 9.11
C VAL A 119 15.16 -8.80 10.21
N SER A 120 13.99 -8.44 10.71
CA SER A 120 13.80 -7.48 11.79
C SER A 120 12.51 -7.77 12.56
N PRO A 121 12.60 -8.25 13.82
CA PRO A 121 11.44 -8.46 14.68
C PRO A 121 10.64 -7.16 14.87
N GLY A 122 11.33 -6.03 14.99
CA GLY A 122 10.73 -4.70 15.14
C GLY A 122 9.87 -4.30 13.94
N LEU A 123 10.36 -4.51 12.71
CA LEU A 123 9.57 -4.25 11.51
C LEU A 123 8.35 -5.19 11.42
N ALA A 124 8.51 -6.45 11.83
CA ALA A 124 7.40 -7.41 11.79
C ALA A 124 6.29 -7.01 12.76
N VAL A 125 6.65 -6.59 13.98
CA VAL A 125 5.71 -6.05 14.97
C VAL A 125 5.03 -4.80 14.46
N ALA A 126 5.79 -3.85 13.89
CA ALA A 126 5.23 -2.64 13.28
C ALA A 126 4.23 -2.98 12.17
N LEU A 127 4.56 -3.91 11.28
CA LEU A 127 3.67 -4.34 10.20
C LEU A 127 2.38 -4.99 10.72
N VAL A 128 2.45 -5.83 11.77
CA VAL A 128 1.25 -6.41 12.41
C VAL A 128 0.36 -5.31 12.98
N VAL A 129 0.94 -4.35 13.69
CA VAL A 129 0.21 -3.22 14.27
C VAL A 129 -0.44 -2.40 13.16
N SER A 130 0.31 -2.05 12.11
CA SER A 130 -0.21 -1.32 10.96
C SER A 130 -1.36 -2.06 10.29
N LEU A 131 -1.26 -3.38 10.09
CA LEU A 131 -2.35 -4.19 9.51
C LEU A 131 -3.60 -4.23 10.40
N LYS A 132 -3.43 -4.36 11.71
CA LYS A 132 -4.55 -4.32 12.66
C LYS A 132 -5.23 -2.95 12.66
N LEU A 133 -4.44 -1.87 12.68
CA LEU A 133 -4.92 -0.51 12.60
C LEU A 133 -5.66 -0.27 11.28
N LEU A 134 -5.11 -0.70 10.15
CA LEU A 134 -5.73 -0.55 8.82
C LEU A 134 -7.15 -1.12 8.75
N ARG A 135 -7.45 -2.16 9.54
CA ARG A 135 -8.79 -2.76 9.62
C ARG A 135 -9.80 -1.89 10.36
N GLU A 136 -9.37 -1.13 11.36
CA GLU A 136 -10.22 -0.24 12.15
C GLU A 136 -10.33 1.17 11.55
N TYR A 137 -9.35 1.58 10.73
CA TYR A 137 -9.32 2.90 10.08
C TYR A 137 -10.58 3.24 9.26
N PRO A 138 -11.18 2.33 8.46
CA PRO A 138 -12.41 2.63 7.74
C PRO A 138 -13.61 2.95 8.64
N ARG A 139 -13.66 2.40 9.85
CA ARG A 139 -14.70 2.70 10.85
C ARG A 139 -14.43 4.05 11.51
N LEU A 140 -13.19 4.28 11.95
CA LEU A 140 -12.73 5.55 12.49
C LEU A 140 -12.97 6.70 11.50
N TRP A 141 -12.59 6.52 10.24
CA TRP A 141 -12.84 7.48 9.17
C TRP A 141 -14.33 7.79 9.00
N ARG A 142 -15.18 6.75 8.96
CA ARG A 142 -16.64 6.95 8.86
C ARG A 142 -17.18 7.77 10.04
N ASN A 143 -16.81 7.44 11.27
CA ASN A 143 -17.25 8.16 12.46
C ASN A 143 -16.76 9.62 12.49
N ILE A 144 -15.50 9.86 12.14
CA ILE A 144 -14.94 11.22 12.08
C ILE A 144 -15.61 12.01 10.95
N SER A 145 -15.78 11.39 9.79
CA SER A 145 -16.42 12.03 8.64
C SER A 145 -17.88 12.38 8.90
N SER A 146 -18.65 11.54 9.61
CA SER A 146 -20.04 11.81 9.94
C SER A 146 -20.17 13.03 10.86
N ILE A 147 -19.29 13.18 11.85
CA ILE A 147 -19.27 14.34 12.76
C ILE A 147 -19.11 15.65 11.98
N TYR A 148 -18.13 15.72 11.09
CA TYR A 148 -17.85 16.96 10.35
C TYR A 148 -18.82 17.21 9.19
N THR A 149 -19.32 16.16 8.53
CA THR A 149 -20.27 16.30 7.42
C THR A 149 -21.66 16.73 7.91
N VAL A 150 -22.12 16.23 9.06
CA VAL A 150 -23.38 16.67 9.70
C VAL A 150 -23.29 18.13 10.14
N ASN A 151 -22.14 18.55 10.69
CA ASN A 151 -21.97 19.90 11.23
C ASN A 151 -21.74 21.01 10.19
N LEU A 152 -21.26 20.69 8.98
CA LEU A 152 -20.87 21.70 7.98
C LEU A 152 -21.87 21.88 6.82
N GLY A 153 -22.88 21.01 6.69
CA GLY A 153 -23.95 21.14 5.69
C GLY A 153 -23.55 20.77 4.24
N GLY A 154 -24.48 20.97 3.30
CA GLY A 154 -24.44 20.32 1.97
C GLY A 154 -23.66 21.00 0.83
N ARG A 155 -23.14 22.22 1.02
CA ARG A 155 -22.44 22.99 -0.04
C ARG A 155 -21.08 22.38 -0.40
N ARG A 156 -20.65 22.43 -1.67
CA ARG A 156 -19.36 21.85 -2.15
C ARG A 156 -18.14 22.28 -1.33
N TRP A 157 -18.02 23.57 -1.03
CA TRP A 157 -16.92 24.12 -0.21
C TRP A 157 -16.95 23.63 1.24
N ALA A 158 -18.14 23.45 1.80
CA ALA A 158 -18.30 22.91 3.14
C ALA A 158 -17.92 21.42 3.21
N ARG A 159 -18.21 20.64 2.15
CA ARG A 159 -17.75 19.25 2.03
C ARG A 159 -16.23 19.13 1.95
N LEU A 160 -15.57 19.97 1.15
CA LEU A 160 -14.10 20.02 1.10
C LEU A 160 -13.51 20.35 2.48
N ARG A 161 -14.06 21.36 3.15
CA ARG A 161 -13.65 21.73 4.52
C ARG A 161 -13.89 20.59 5.51
N ALA A 162 -15.00 19.87 5.39
CA ALA A 162 -15.29 18.70 6.21
C ALA A 162 -14.25 17.60 5.98
N VAL A 163 -13.90 17.29 4.74
CA VAL A 163 -12.86 16.30 4.40
C VAL A 163 -11.51 16.70 4.99
N VAL A 164 -11.11 17.96 4.87
CA VAL A 164 -9.83 18.45 5.44
C VAL A 164 -9.83 18.33 6.97
N LEU A 165 -10.92 18.72 7.64
CA LEU A 165 -11.04 18.59 9.09
C LEU A 165 -11.06 17.13 9.53
N SER A 166 -11.77 16.26 8.81
CA SER A 166 -11.77 14.82 9.06
C SER A 166 -10.39 14.20 8.89
N ALA A 167 -9.65 14.60 7.86
CA ALA A 167 -8.27 14.14 7.64
C ALA A 167 -7.35 14.59 8.76
N ARG A 168 -7.46 15.86 9.20
CA ARG A 168 -6.67 16.39 10.32
C ARG A 168 -6.99 15.68 11.64
N ALA A 169 -8.27 15.47 11.92
CA ALA A 169 -8.73 14.73 13.10
C ALA A 169 -8.23 13.27 13.08
N LEU A 170 -8.34 12.60 11.93
CA LEU A 170 -7.81 11.24 11.75
C LEU A 170 -6.30 11.20 11.99
N ALA A 171 -5.54 12.16 11.46
CA ALA A 171 -4.10 12.25 11.69
C ALA A 171 -3.78 12.41 13.19
N SER A 172 -4.47 13.30 13.90
CA SER A 172 -4.26 13.46 15.34
C SER A 172 -4.62 12.20 16.14
N SER A 173 -5.73 11.53 15.81
CA SER A 173 -6.12 10.28 16.45
C SER A 173 -5.11 9.16 16.17
N SER A 174 -4.51 9.16 14.97
CA SER A 174 -3.48 8.20 14.59
C SER A 174 -2.20 8.38 15.41
N VAL A 175 -1.78 9.63 15.63
CA VAL A 175 -0.65 9.96 16.52
C VAL A 175 -0.95 9.50 17.95
N TYR A 176 -2.14 9.81 18.48
CA TYR A 176 -2.52 9.39 19.82
C TYR A 176 -2.55 7.86 19.97
N LEU A 177 -3.15 7.15 19.01
CA LEU A 177 -3.14 5.68 18.97
C LEU A 177 -1.72 5.12 18.90
N SER A 178 -0.82 5.74 18.14
CA SER A 178 0.57 5.29 18.05
C SER A 178 1.33 5.46 19.37
N LEU A 179 1.11 6.56 20.08
CA LEU A 179 1.68 6.80 21.41
C LEU A 179 1.14 5.80 22.42
N GLN A 180 -0.17 5.56 22.43
CA GLN A 180 -0.81 4.61 23.32
C GLN A 180 -0.33 3.17 23.06
N VAL A 181 -0.17 2.79 21.79
CA VAL A 181 0.40 1.48 21.42
C VAL A 181 1.87 1.39 21.87
N ALA A 182 2.67 2.45 21.72
CA ALA A 182 4.05 2.48 22.20
C ALA A 182 4.13 2.37 23.74
N GLU A 183 3.25 3.04 24.48
CA GLU A 183 3.15 2.93 25.94
C GLU A 183 2.75 1.52 26.40
N VAL A 184 1.79 0.89 25.72
CA VAL A 184 1.39 -0.51 26.02
C VAL A 184 2.52 -1.48 25.68
N MET A 185 3.23 -1.26 24.58
CA MET A 185 4.36 -2.09 24.17
C MET A 185 5.55 -1.98 25.13
N THR A 186 5.83 -0.77 25.62
CA THR A 186 6.90 -0.54 26.60
C THR A 186 6.50 -1.04 27.97
N SER A 187 5.25 -0.92 28.41
CA SER A 187 4.78 -1.42 29.72
C SER A 187 4.65 -2.94 29.79
N SER A 188 4.55 -3.65 28.66
CA SER A 188 4.47 -5.12 28.63
C SER A 188 5.85 -5.79 28.76
N PRO A 189 6.12 -6.59 29.82
CA PRO A 189 7.42 -7.22 30.05
C PRO A 189 7.77 -8.30 29.02
N THR A 190 6.77 -8.93 28.40
CA THR A 190 6.94 -9.94 27.34
C THR A 190 7.34 -9.31 26.01
N LEU A 191 6.74 -8.17 25.64
CA LEU A 191 7.08 -7.45 24.40
C LEU A 191 8.41 -6.69 24.52
N ARG A 192 8.72 -6.17 25.70
CA ARG A 192 10.01 -5.51 25.98
C ARG A 192 11.21 -6.45 25.82
N ARG A 193 11.04 -7.76 26.04
CA ARG A 193 12.07 -8.78 25.78
C ARG A 193 12.24 -9.09 24.28
N LEU A 194 11.17 -9.02 23.49
CA LEU A 194 11.20 -9.29 22.04
C LEU A 194 11.79 -8.13 21.20
N LEU A 195 11.86 -6.92 21.76
CA LEU A 195 12.38 -5.72 21.08
C LEU A 195 13.83 -5.34 21.49
N ARG A 196 14.44 -6.08 22.43
CA ARG A 196 15.83 -5.88 22.87
C ARG A 196 16.85 -6.76 22.13
N TYR A 197 16.38 -7.57 21.20
CA TYR A 197 17.16 -8.40 20.27
C TYR A 197 16.78 -8.01 18.84
#